data_AF-A0A3N5IXH9-F1
#
_entry.id   AF-A0A3N5IXH9-F1
#
_cell.length_a   1.000
_cell.length_b   1.000
_cell.length_c   1.000
_cell.angle_alpha   90.00
_cell.angle_beta   90.00
_cell.angle_gamma   90.00
#
_symmetry.space_group_name_H-M   'P 1'
#
loop_
_entity.id
_entity.type
_entity.pdbx_description
1 polymer ?
#
loop_
_entity_poly.entity_id
_entity_poly.type
_entity_poly.pdbx_seq_one_letter_code
_entity_poly.pdbx_strand_id
1 'polypeptide(L)'
;VIGLFCGWTLSIESFGRLLHQYGLSREALAGMDIPAGKNVLELYTKESVIVVPMVEVDSCVRMACRYCIDSTAEFADLSVGAARFGGECDEMRGWNQVIVRSQCGKDLIELAREKGILEFREAPESALQDLKNAAAEKKRKALKNIVEKSGSVKNLLYLSTDDPVVRKYLSVEKKRKRKS
;
A
#
# COMPACT_ATOMS: atom_id res chain seq x y z
N VAL A 1 17.50 1.86 6.73
CA VAL A 1 16.10 2.35 6.69
C VAL A 1 15.16 1.23 6.29
N ILE A 2 14.15 0.94 7.10
CA ILE A 2 13.10 -0.04 6.80
C ILE A 2 11.81 0.72 6.51
N GLY A 3 11.29 0.59 5.30
CA GLY A 3 10.06 1.24 4.85
C GLY A 3 8.88 0.28 4.81
N LEU A 4 7.68 0.76 5.12
CA LEU A 4 6.48 -0.05 5.08
C LEU A 4 5.74 0.12 3.74
N PHE A 5 5.14 -0.97 3.25
CA PHE A 5 4.16 -0.87 2.18
C PHE A 5 2.97 -0.03 2.65
N CYS A 6 2.44 0.81 1.77
CA CYS A 6 1.36 1.73 2.12
C CYS A 6 0.43 1.95 0.93
N GLY A 7 -0.82 1.49 1.05
CA GLY A 7 -1.89 1.88 0.14
C GLY A 7 -2.31 3.33 0.40
N TRP A 8 -2.63 3.62 1.65
CA TRP A 8 -3.17 4.89 2.14
C TRP A 8 -3.08 4.95 3.66
N THR A 9 -3.40 6.10 4.25
CA THR A 9 -3.63 6.24 5.69
C THR A 9 -4.95 6.95 5.94
N LEU A 10 -5.50 6.79 7.15
CA LEU A 10 -6.81 7.31 7.54
C LEU A 10 -6.68 8.65 8.28
N SER A 11 -7.67 9.52 8.10
CA SER A 11 -7.82 10.69 8.96
C SER A 11 -8.40 10.27 10.30
N ILE A 12 -7.82 10.78 11.37
CA ILE A 12 -8.21 10.45 12.74
C ILE A 12 -9.68 10.82 13.01
N GLU A 13 -10.14 11.93 12.45
CA GLU A 13 -11.51 12.43 12.64
C GLU A 13 -12.55 11.58 11.92
N SER A 14 -12.36 11.33 10.61
CA SER A 14 -13.31 10.53 9.82
C SER A 14 -13.29 9.07 10.26
N PHE A 15 -12.12 8.51 10.55
CA PHE A 15 -12.02 7.16 11.10
C PHE A 15 -12.68 7.07 12.48
N GLY A 16 -12.54 8.08 13.35
CA GLY A 16 -13.25 8.13 14.62
C GLY A 16 -14.77 8.10 14.45
N ARG A 17 -15.31 8.83 13.47
CA ARG A 17 -16.74 8.78 13.13
C ARG A 17 -17.15 7.41 12.59
N LEU A 18 -16.33 6.79 11.74
CA LEU A 18 -16.57 5.44 11.23
C LEU A 18 -16.63 4.44 12.39
N LEU A 19 -15.68 4.47 13.33
CA LEU A 19 -15.72 3.60 14.52
C LEU A 19 -17.00 3.78 15.33
N HIS A 20 -17.41 5.02 15.57
CA HIS A 20 -18.66 5.30 16.29
C HIS A 20 -19.90 4.75 15.56
N GLN A 21 -19.94 4.79 14.23
CA GLN A 21 -21.03 4.18 13.44
C GLN A 21 -21.13 2.66 13.66
N TYR A 22 -20.00 2.00 13.90
CA TYR A 22 -19.92 0.58 14.23
C TYR A 22 -19.98 0.31 15.75
N GLY A 23 -20.33 1.32 16.56
CA GLY A 23 -20.46 1.18 18.02
C GLY A 23 -19.13 0.96 18.75
N LEU A 24 -18.00 1.32 18.13
CA LEU A 24 -16.66 1.12 18.69
C LEU A 24 -16.05 2.43 19.20
N SER A 25 -15.36 2.35 20.34
CA SER A 25 -14.39 3.36 20.76
C SER A 25 -13.00 2.99 20.24
N ARG A 26 -12.06 3.96 20.27
CA ARG A 26 -10.67 3.69 19.86
C ARG A 26 -9.95 2.76 20.83
N GLU A 27 -10.31 2.83 22.10
CA GLU A 27 -9.72 2.06 23.19
C GLU A 27 -10.12 0.57 23.12
N ALA A 28 -11.26 0.28 22.46
CA ALA A 28 -11.72 -1.08 22.23
C ALA A 28 -10.98 -1.80 21.08
N LEU A 29 -10.27 -1.05 20.21
CA LEU A 29 -9.50 -1.62 19.11
C LEU A 29 -8.21 -2.29 19.61
N ALA A 30 -8.11 -3.59 19.37
CA ALA A 30 -6.90 -4.37 19.60
C ALA A 30 -6.01 -4.44 18.34
N GLY A 31 -6.59 -4.27 17.15
CA GLY A 31 -5.84 -4.33 15.90
C GLY A 31 -6.71 -4.05 14.68
N MET A 32 -6.06 -3.96 13.52
CA MET A 32 -6.70 -3.76 12.22
C MET A 32 -5.97 -4.56 11.16
N ASP A 33 -6.69 -5.13 10.20
CA ASP A 33 -6.10 -5.78 9.02
C ASP A 33 -6.92 -5.50 7.77
N ILE A 34 -6.26 -5.55 6.61
CA ILE A 34 -6.91 -5.49 5.30
C ILE A 34 -6.61 -6.82 4.61
N PRO A 35 -7.46 -7.84 4.83
CA PRO A 35 -7.26 -9.17 4.28
C PRO A 35 -7.09 -9.15 2.77
N ALA A 36 -6.18 -9.98 2.25
CA ALA A 36 -5.99 -10.13 0.82
C ALA A 36 -7.30 -10.58 0.15
N GLY A 37 -7.66 -9.95 -0.98
CA GLY A 37 -8.80 -10.36 -1.80
C GLY A 37 -10.20 -10.09 -1.24
N LYS A 38 -10.35 -9.72 0.05
CA LYS A 38 -11.67 -9.53 0.66
C LYS A 38 -12.28 -8.14 0.48
N ASN A 39 -11.48 -7.13 0.12
CA ASN A 39 -11.92 -5.74 -0.06
C ASN A 39 -12.70 -5.17 1.15
N VAL A 40 -12.21 -5.46 2.34
CA VAL A 40 -12.76 -5.02 3.64
C VAL A 40 -11.63 -4.62 4.57
N LEU A 41 -11.97 -3.86 5.60
CA LEU A 41 -11.13 -3.61 6.77
C LEU A 41 -11.68 -4.44 7.93
N GLU A 42 -10.86 -5.32 8.48
CA GLU A 42 -11.18 -6.05 9.71
C GLU A 42 -10.71 -5.22 10.91
N LEU A 43 -11.62 -4.95 11.85
CA LEU A 43 -11.39 -4.28 13.12
C LEU A 43 -11.43 -5.33 14.22
N TYR A 44 -10.30 -5.57 14.87
CA TYR A 44 -10.21 -6.55 15.95
C TYR A 44 -10.48 -5.88 17.29
N THR A 45 -11.37 -6.48 18.07
CA THR A 45 -11.60 -6.15 19.48
C THR A 45 -11.21 -7.36 20.34
N LYS A 46 -11.35 -7.24 21.67
CA LYS A 46 -11.13 -8.39 22.57
C LYS A 46 -12.15 -9.51 22.37
N GLU A 47 -13.35 -9.19 21.92
CA GLU A 47 -14.49 -10.09 21.91
C GLU A 47 -14.88 -10.55 20.50
N SER A 48 -14.64 -9.72 19.48
CA SER A 48 -15.11 -9.96 18.12
C SER A 48 -14.28 -9.28 17.04
N VAL A 49 -14.52 -9.68 15.79
CA VAL A 49 -13.99 -9.03 14.58
C VAL A 49 -15.15 -8.34 13.87
N ILE A 50 -15.01 -7.04 13.64
CA ILE A 50 -15.99 -6.25 12.88
C ILE A 50 -15.43 -6.03 11.47
N VAL A 51 -16.25 -6.33 10.47
CA VAL A 51 -15.87 -6.23 9.05
C VAL A 51 -16.50 -4.98 8.44
N VAL A 52 -15.65 -4.04 8.02
CA VAL A 52 -16.09 -2.78 7.40
C VAL A 52 -15.81 -2.82 5.89
N PRO A 53 -16.82 -2.62 5.03
CA PRO A 53 -16.64 -2.54 3.59
C PRO A 53 -15.64 -1.45 3.17
N MET A 54 -14.75 -1.74 2.22
CA MET A 54 -13.71 -0.78 1.80
C MET A 54 -14.28 0.53 1.23
N VAL A 55 -15.51 0.52 0.70
CA VAL A 55 -16.21 1.73 0.22
C VAL A 55 -16.45 2.73 1.34
N GLU A 56 -16.76 2.27 2.56
CA GLU A 56 -16.93 3.15 3.73
C GLU A 56 -15.58 3.65 4.23
N VAL A 57 -14.56 2.77 4.22
CA VAL A 57 -13.19 3.11 4.60
C VAL A 57 -12.57 4.15 3.67
N ASP A 58 -12.89 4.12 2.37
CA ASP A 58 -12.36 5.03 1.36
C ASP A 58 -12.68 6.50 1.67
N SER A 59 -13.85 6.76 2.28
CA SER A 59 -14.25 8.10 2.77
C SER A 59 -13.37 8.63 3.91
N CYS A 60 -12.67 7.73 4.60
CA CYS A 60 -11.80 8.05 5.72
C CYS A 60 -10.34 8.29 5.29
N VAL A 61 -9.98 7.93 4.06
CA VAL A 61 -8.61 8.09 3.53
C VAL A 61 -8.22 9.56 3.48
N ARG A 62 -7.00 9.88 3.98
CA ARG A 62 -6.47 11.25 3.90
C ARG A 62 -6.35 11.70 2.45
N MET A 63 -6.84 12.91 2.16
CA MET A 63 -6.78 13.50 0.82
C MET A 63 -5.37 13.53 0.23
N ALA A 64 -4.34 13.77 1.05
CA ALA A 64 -2.95 13.77 0.60
C ALA A 64 -2.51 12.42 -0.01
N CYS A 65 -3.01 11.29 0.49
CA CYS A 65 -2.68 9.95 -0.02
C CYS A 65 -3.12 9.77 -1.47
N ARG A 66 -4.15 10.50 -1.93
CA ARG A 66 -4.63 10.46 -3.31
C ARG A 66 -3.64 11.05 -4.31
N TYR A 67 -2.60 11.73 -3.84
CA TYR A 67 -1.55 12.31 -4.67
C TYR A 67 -0.21 11.58 -4.51
N CYS A 68 -0.10 10.57 -3.64
CA CYS A 68 1.14 9.84 -3.40
C CYS A 68 1.37 8.76 -4.46
N ILE A 69 2.54 8.74 -5.09
CA ILE A 69 2.90 7.79 -6.15
C ILE A 69 3.67 6.55 -5.65
N ASP A 70 3.96 6.44 -4.34
CA ASP A 70 4.72 5.32 -3.77
C ASP A 70 3.82 4.44 -2.88
N SER A 71 3.90 3.12 -3.07
CA SER A 71 3.24 2.12 -2.24
C SER A 71 4.20 1.14 -1.58
N THR A 72 5.47 1.13 -1.97
CA THR A 72 6.42 0.09 -1.56
C THR A 72 7.68 0.68 -0.93
N ALA A 73 7.63 1.94 -0.49
CA ALA A 73 8.75 2.66 0.11
C ALA A 73 10.03 2.52 -0.74
N GLU A 74 9.98 3.05 -1.96
CA GLU A 74 10.98 2.80 -3.02
C GLU A 74 12.38 3.28 -2.67
N PHE A 75 12.51 4.20 -1.71
CA PHE A 75 13.77 4.78 -1.24
C PHE A 75 14.32 4.12 0.03
N ALA A 76 13.70 3.05 0.54
CA ALA A 76 14.19 2.34 1.72
C ALA A 76 15.32 1.35 1.37
N ASP A 77 16.08 0.90 2.37
CA ASP A 77 17.03 -0.22 2.20
C ASP A 77 16.29 -1.56 2.12
N LEU A 78 15.25 -1.69 2.96
CA LEU A 78 14.29 -2.78 2.98
C LEU A 78 12.88 -2.21 2.91
N SER A 79 12.04 -2.82 2.09
CA SER A 79 10.62 -2.51 2.06
C SER A 79 9.80 -3.72 2.48
N VAL A 80 8.94 -3.55 3.48
CA VAL A 80 8.22 -4.65 4.13
C VAL A 80 6.73 -4.37 4.14
N GLY A 81 5.92 -5.37 3.82
CA GLY A 81 4.48 -5.29 4.03
C GLY A 81 3.85 -6.66 4.07
N ALA A 82 2.54 -6.70 4.33
CA ALA A 82 1.80 -7.94 4.41
C ALA A 82 1.98 -8.78 3.13
N ALA A 83 2.23 -10.07 3.29
CA ALA A 83 2.44 -10.96 2.16
C ALA A 83 1.18 -11.12 1.31
N ARG A 84 1.35 -11.14 -0.02
CA ARG A 84 0.27 -11.30 -1.00
C ARG A 84 0.75 -12.20 -2.14
N PHE A 85 0.97 -13.49 -1.83
CA PHE A 85 1.56 -14.44 -2.78
C PHE A 85 0.60 -15.40 -3.48
N GLY A 86 -0.71 -15.16 -3.35
CA GLY A 86 -1.75 -16.05 -3.89
C GLY A 86 -1.92 -17.28 -3.01
N GLY A 87 -3.14 -17.56 -2.59
CA GLY A 87 -3.47 -18.58 -1.58
C GLY A 87 -4.61 -18.11 -0.68
N GLU A 88 -4.97 -18.93 0.31
CA GLU A 88 -5.96 -18.56 1.32
C GLU A 88 -5.44 -17.42 2.20
N CYS A 89 -6.32 -16.51 2.61
CA CYS A 89 -5.92 -15.34 3.39
C CYS A 89 -5.18 -15.71 4.69
N ASP A 90 -5.56 -16.83 5.31
CA ASP A 90 -5.01 -17.25 6.59
C ASP A 90 -3.58 -17.82 6.46
N GLU A 91 -3.20 -18.37 5.31
CA GLU A 91 -1.82 -18.83 5.06
C GLU A 91 -0.84 -17.65 4.90
N MET A 92 -1.34 -16.55 4.33
CA MET A 92 -0.55 -15.32 4.16
C MET A 92 -0.48 -14.51 5.45
N ARG A 93 -1.41 -14.70 6.40
CA ARG A 93 -1.36 -14.07 7.71
C ARG A 93 -0.13 -14.56 8.48
N GLY A 94 0.56 -13.63 9.13
CA GLY A 94 1.83 -13.90 9.80
C GLY A 94 3.06 -13.82 8.89
N TRP A 95 2.89 -13.76 7.57
CA TRP A 95 3.99 -13.54 6.63
C TRP A 95 4.06 -12.09 6.16
N ASN A 96 5.28 -11.61 6.00
CA ASN A 96 5.57 -10.36 5.31
C ASN A 96 6.28 -10.63 4.00
N GLN A 97 5.95 -9.87 2.97
CA GLN A 97 6.75 -9.78 1.75
C GLN A 97 7.80 -8.68 1.95
N VAL A 98 9.05 -9.02 1.63
CA VAL A 98 10.21 -8.13 1.80
C VAL A 98 10.86 -7.89 0.44
N ILE A 99 11.14 -6.63 0.12
CA ILE A 99 11.98 -6.24 -1.01
C ILE A 99 13.30 -5.70 -0.47
N VAL A 100 14.40 -6.33 -0.86
CA VAL A 100 15.76 -5.84 -0.59
C VAL A 100 16.17 -4.88 -1.70
N ARG A 101 16.56 -3.65 -1.35
CA ARG A 101 16.87 -2.59 -2.33
C ARG A 101 18.31 -2.15 -2.33
N SER A 102 18.95 -2.14 -1.17
CA SER A 102 20.33 -1.69 -1.02
C SER A 102 21.24 -2.78 -0.45
N GLN A 103 22.55 -2.56 -0.55
CA GLN A 103 23.53 -3.44 0.06
C GLN A 103 23.34 -3.54 1.58
N CYS A 104 23.12 -2.41 2.25
CA CYS A 104 22.83 -2.37 3.69
C CYS A 104 21.60 -3.21 4.05
N GLY A 105 20.52 -3.14 3.25
CA GLY A 105 19.35 -3.98 3.44
C GLY A 105 19.65 -5.47 3.27
N LYS A 106 20.46 -5.82 2.26
CA LYS A 106 20.89 -7.20 2.01
C LYS A 106 21.68 -7.75 3.18
N ASP A 107 22.69 -7.02 3.65
CA ASP A 107 23.55 -7.42 4.76
C ASP A 107 22.72 -7.64 6.04
N LEU A 108 21.71 -6.80 6.28
CA LEU A 108 20.81 -6.93 7.42
C LEU A 108 19.93 -8.19 7.35
N ILE A 109 19.41 -8.54 6.17
CA ILE A 109 18.60 -9.76 5.97
C ILE A 109 19.46 -11.02 6.13
N GLU A 110 20.67 -11.02 5.58
CA GLU A 110 21.59 -12.16 5.75
C GLU A 110 22.01 -12.32 7.21
N LEU A 111 22.30 -11.24 7.93
CA LEU A 111 22.58 -11.31 9.37
C LEU A 111 21.39 -11.89 10.16
N ALA A 112 20.15 -11.52 9.81
CA ALA A 112 18.96 -12.09 10.44
C ALA A 112 18.79 -13.59 10.15
N ARG A 113 19.16 -14.02 8.93
CA ARG A 113 19.19 -15.43 8.54
C ARG A 113 20.26 -16.21 9.31
N GLU A 114 21.49 -15.70 9.37
CA GLU A 114 22.61 -16.31 10.11
C GLU A 114 22.27 -16.48 11.60
N LYS A 115 21.58 -15.50 12.19
CA LYS A 115 21.14 -15.56 13.58
C LYS A 115 19.90 -16.44 13.81
N GLY A 116 19.25 -16.91 12.75
CA GLY A 116 18.06 -17.75 12.86
C GLY A 116 16.86 -17.06 13.53
N ILE A 117 16.78 -15.73 13.47
CA ILE A 117 15.72 -14.94 14.14
C ILE A 117 14.48 -14.71 13.28
N LEU A 118 14.56 -15.06 11.99
CA LEU A 118 13.45 -14.95 11.03
C LEU A 118 13.33 -16.23 10.21
N GLU A 119 12.10 -16.60 9.91
CA GLU A 119 11.80 -17.61 8.90
C GLU A 119 11.76 -16.97 7.50
N PHE A 120 12.29 -17.68 6.51
CA PHE A 120 12.33 -17.20 5.13
C PHE A 120 11.68 -18.21 4.20
N ARG A 121 10.87 -17.69 3.29
CA ARG A 121 10.31 -18.46 2.16
C ARG A 121 10.49 -17.65 0.89
N GLU A 122 10.77 -18.34 -0.19
CA GLU A 122 10.82 -17.71 -1.51
C GLU A 122 9.40 -17.34 -1.94
N ALA A 123 9.20 -16.08 -2.33
CA ALA A 123 7.92 -15.63 -2.83
C ALA A 123 7.77 -16.05 -4.30
N PRO A 124 6.59 -16.56 -4.72
CA PRO A 124 6.35 -16.88 -6.12
C PRO A 124 6.40 -15.61 -6.98
N GLU A 125 6.82 -15.75 -8.24
CA GLU A 125 6.95 -14.61 -9.18
C GLU A 125 5.62 -13.85 -9.37
N SER A 126 4.49 -14.56 -9.28
CA SER A 126 3.14 -13.94 -9.30
C SER A 126 2.97 -12.89 -8.21
N ALA A 127 3.49 -13.12 -7.01
CA ALA A 127 3.43 -12.17 -5.89
C ALA A 127 4.12 -10.85 -6.23
N LEU A 128 5.29 -10.93 -6.87
CA LEU A 128 6.04 -9.75 -7.31
C LEU A 128 5.29 -9.03 -8.45
N GLN A 129 4.71 -9.80 -9.38
CA GLN A 129 3.93 -9.22 -10.47
C GLN A 129 2.67 -8.50 -9.98
N ASP A 130 1.95 -9.08 -9.02
CA ASP A 130 0.77 -8.46 -8.41
C ASP A 130 1.14 -7.18 -7.63
N LEU A 131 2.25 -7.21 -6.90
CA LEU A 131 2.77 -6.03 -6.21
C LEU A 131 3.15 -4.91 -7.21
N LYS A 132 3.82 -5.26 -8.31
CA LYS A 132 4.14 -4.32 -9.41
C LYS A 132 2.86 -3.73 -10.01
N ASN A 133 1.82 -4.55 -10.20
CA ASN A 133 0.53 -4.12 -10.74
C ASN A 133 -0.16 -3.13 -9.78
N ALA A 134 -0.21 -3.44 -8.48
CA ALA A 134 -0.78 -2.57 -7.45
C ALA A 134 -0.03 -1.23 -7.35
N ALA A 135 1.30 -1.26 -7.34
CA ALA A 135 2.14 -0.06 -7.31
C ALA A 135 1.94 0.81 -8.57
N ALA A 136 1.83 0.17 -9.74
CA ALA A 136 1.54 0.85 -10.99
C ALA A 136 0.16 1.53 -10.98
N GLU A 137 -0.85 0.87 -10.41
CA GLU A 137 -2.20 1.43 -10.32
C GLU A 137 -2.25 2.65 -9.38
N LYS A 138 -1.57 2.59 -8.23
CA LYS A 138 -1.43 3.74 -7.34
C LYS A 138 -0.78 4.92 -8.06
N LYS A 139 0.34 4.70 -8.76
CA LYS A 139 1.04 5.72 -9.55
C LYS A 139 0.11 6.40 -10.56
N ARG A 140 -0.63 5.60 -11.35
CA ARG A 140 -1.57 6.13 -12.34
C ARG A 140 -2.67 6.99 -11.71
N LYS A 141 -3.33 6.48 -10.66
CA LYS A 141 -4.39 7.22 -9.96
C LYS A 141 -3.86 8.53 -9.37
N ALA A 142 -2.69 8.51 -8.74
CA ALA A 142 -2.08 9.70 -8.16
C ALA A 142 -1.67 10.72 -9.23
N LEU A 143 -1.05 10.29 -10.33
CA LEU A 143 -0.68 11.18 -11.43
C LEU A 143 -1.91 11.83 -12.08
N LYS A 144 -2.99 11.07 -12.30
CA LYS A 144 -4.27 11.61 -12.76
C LYS A 144 -4.76 12.73 -11.84
N ASN A 145 -4.82 12.46 -10.52
CA ASN A 145 -5.28 13.44 -9.53
C ASN A 145 -4.37 14.68 -9.48
N ILE A 146 -3.05 14.51 -9.61
CA ILE A 146 -2.09 15.61 -9.66
C ILE A 146 -2.36 16.51 -10.86
N VAL A 147 -2.53 15.93 -12.05
CA VAL A 147 -2.79 16.67 -13.29
C VAL A 147 -4.14 17.39 -13.22
N GLU A 148 -5.18 16.74 -12.69
CA GLU A 148 -6.49 17.36 -12.49
C GLU A 148 -6.40 18.53 -11.50
N LYS A 149 -5.65 18.40 -10.41
CA LYS A 149 -5.45 19.46 -9.41
C LYS A 149 -4.61 20.63 -9.93
N SER A 150 -3.57 20.36 -10.71
CA SER A 150 -2.68 21.40 -11.24
C SER A 150 -3.20 22.03 -12.53
N GLY A 151 -4.16 21.39 -13.20
CA GLY A 151 -4.68 21.77 -14.51
C GLY A 151 -3.71 21.51 -15.67
N SER A 152 -2.55 20.86 -15.44
CA SER A 152 -1.53 20.71 -16.48
C SER A 152 -0.62 19.50 -16.29
N VAL A 153 -0.40 18.76 -17.38
CA VAL A 153 0.60 17.66 -17.44
C VAL A 153 2.05 18.15 -17.35
N LYS A 154 2.28 19.47 -17.46
CA LYS A 154 3.60 20.09 -17.30
C LYS A 154 3.85 20.58 -15.86
N ASN A 155 2.82 20.62 -15.02
CA ASN A 155 2.92 21.02 -13.62
C ASN A 155 2.48 19.84 -12.75
N LEU A 156 3.42 19.03 -12.28
CA LEU A 156 3.12 17.83 -11.50
C LEU A 156 3.28 18.05 -9.99
N LEU A 157 3.11 19.31 -9.56
CA LEU A 157 3.25 19.77 -8.18
C LEU A 157 4.65 19.51 -7.63
N TYR A 158 4.84 18.36 -6.98
CA TYR A 158 6.08 17.98 -6.32
C TYR A 158 6.91 16.98 -7.14
N LEU A 159 6.40 16.52 -8.28
CA LEU A 159 7.07 15.55 -9.15
C LEU A 159 7.77 16.24 -10.32
N SER A 160 8.94 15.70 -10.68
CA SER A 160 9.64 16.08 -11.90
C SER A 160 8.96 15.46 -13.13
N THR A 161 8.74 16.27 -14.17
CA THR A 161 8.30 15.77 -15.49
C THR A 161 9.38 14.96 -16.21
N ASP A 162 10.62 15.04 -15.74
CA ASP A 162 11.77 14.35 -16.33
C ASP A 162 12.04 12.99 -15.71
N ASP A 163 11.39 12.69 -14.58
CA ASP A 163 11.48 11.39 -13.93
C ASP A 163 10.98 10.27 -14.89
N PRO A 164 11.79 9.22 -15.14
CA PRO A 164 11.44 8.15 -16.07
C PRO A 164 10.16 7.39 -15.67
N VAL A 165 9.93 7.18 -14.38
CA VAL A 165 8.74 6.49 -13.85
C VAL A 165 7.51 7.35 -14.09
N VAL A 166 7.59 8.65 -13.77
CA VAL A 166 6.51 9.61 -14.02
C VAL A 166 6.16 9.65 -15.51
N ARG A 167 7.16 9.80 -16.39
CA ARG A 167 6.97 9.82 -17.85
C ARG A 167 6.29 8.54 -18.37
N LYS A 168 6.75 7.37 -17.89
CA LYS A 168 6.18 6.08 -18.26
C LYS A 168 4.67 6.06 -17.98
N TYR A 169 4.25 6.39 -16.76
CA TYR A 169 2.84 6.26 -16.37
C TYR A 169 1.94 7.36 -16.96
N LEU A 170 2.45 8.58 -17.16
CA LEU A 170 1.71 9.64 -17.89
C LEU A 170 1.47 9.30 -19.36
N SER A 171 2.44 8.67 -20.02
CA SER A 171 2.31 8.30 -21.45
C SER A 171 1.26 7.22 -21.69
N VAL A 172 1.16 6.26 -20.77
CA VAL A 172 0.16 5.18 -20.82
C VAL A 172 -1.26 5.74 -20.73
N GLU A 173 -1.46 6.76 -19.89
CA GLU A 173 -2.77 7.39 -19.73
C GLU A 173 -3.22 8.15 -20.98
N LYS A 174 -2.31 8.86 -21.66
CA LYS A 174 -2.57 9.51 -22.95
C LYS A 174 -3.00 8.50 -24.03
N LYS A 175 -2.38 7.32 -24.07
CA LYS A 175 -2.73 6.25 -25.03
C LYS A 175 -4.12 5.65 -24.76
N ARG A 176 -4.53 5.54 -23.49
CA ARG A 176 -5.88 5.06 -23.12
C ARG A 176 -6.97 6.07 -23.49
N LYS A 177 -6.75 7.37 -23.24
CA LYS A 177 -7.70 8.44 -23.63
C LYS A 177 -7.91 8.59 -25.14
N ARG A 178 -6.96 8.15 -25.97
CA ARG A 178 -7.08 8.16 -27.45
C ARG A 178 -7.83 6.95 -28.02
N LYS A 179 -8.12 5.93 -27.21
CA LYS A 179 -8.75 4.67 -27.64
C LYS A 179 -10.18 4.49 -27.11
N SER A 180 -10.65 5.42 -26.29
CA SER A 180 -12.02 5.50 -25.76
C SER A 180 -12.75 6.64 -26.42
#